data_AF-A0A4P8VY12-F1
#
_entry.id   AF-A0A4P8VY12-F1
#
_cell.length_a   1.000
_cell.length_b   1.000
_cell.length_c   1.000
_cell.angle_alpha   90.00
_cell.angle_beta   90.00
_cell.angle_gamma   90.00
#
_symmetry.space_group_name_H-M   'P 1'
#
loop_
_entity.id
_entity.type
_entity.pdbx_description
1 polymer ?
#
loop_
_entity_poly.entity_id
_entity_poly.type
_entity_poly.pdbx_seq_one_letter_code
_entity_poly.pdbx_strand_id
1 'polypeptide(L)'
;AMQIGMSFISAYHMCAGEAAVGELAFTAKHAGLVEMGDMIPARRARGPNEPGGLSFGHMADIVQTGRKTPDDPCNVVLQCASAASQLYDQIWLGGYMSGGVGFTMYATPAYTNDILDDFCYWGNDYVSKKYGLNKAKPTIETVKDIATEVTLYGIEAYEKYPTTLEDHFGGSQRATVLAIAAGTSTSMATGHSNAGLSAWYLSMYLHKEAWGRLGFYGYDLQDQCGATNVFSIGSDEGCIGELRGANYPNYAM
;
A
#
# COMPACT_ATOMS: atom_id res chain seq x y z
N ALA A 1 -2.53 28.56 -4.94
CA ALA A 1 -2.93 29.46 -6.05
C ALA A 1 -3.10 30.93 -5.64
N MET A 2 -4.06 31.30 -4.77
CA MET A 2 -4.35 32.73 -4.50
C MET A 2 -3.13 33.51 -4.01
N GLN A 3 -2.39 32.96 -3.03
CA GLN A 3 -1.18 33.62 -2.52
C GLN A 3 -0.03 33.63 -3.53
N ILE A 4 0.03 32.64 -4.43
CA ILE A 4 0.99 32.63 -5.54
C ILE A 4 0.67 33.80 -6.47
N GLY A 5 -0.60 33.97 -6.87
CA GLY A 5 -1.04 35.09 -7.70
C GLY A 5 -0.71 36.46 -7.08
N MET A 6 -1.02 36.65 -5.79
CA MET A 6 -0.70 37.90 -5.08
C MET A 6 0.82 38.14 -4.99
N SER A 7 1.60 37.08 -4.77
CA SER A 7 3.06 37.17 -4.73
C SER A 7 3.63 37.57 -6.09
N PHE A 8 3.11 37.03 -7.19
CA PHE A 8 3.53 37.42 -8.55
C PHE A 8 3.17 38.88 -8.86
N ILE A 9 1.95 39.31 -8.52
CA ILE A 9 1.52 40.71 -8.67
C ILE A 9 2.50 41.64 -7.96
N SER A 10 2.82 41.32 -6.71
CA SER A 10 3.73 42.12 -5.88
C SER A 10 5.18 42.08 -6.39
N ALA A 11 5.75 40.89 -6.60
CA ALA A 11 7.17 40.70 -6.88
C ALA A 11 7.58 41.13 -8.29
N TYR A 12 6.67 41.05 -9.27
CA TYR A 12 6.93 41.42 -10.66
C TYR A 12 6.26 42.74 -11.07
N HIS A 13 5.71 43.49 -10.11
CA HIS A 13 5.04 44.77 -10.35
C HIS A 13 3.96 44.71 -11.44
N MET A 14 3.19 43.62 -11.48
CA MET A 14 2.07 43.46 -12.42
C MET A 14 0.89 44.33 -12.02
N CYS A 15 -0.01 44.63 -12.96
CA CYS A 15 -1.27 45.27 -12.63
C CYS A 15 -2.16 44.30 -11.84
N ALA A 16 -2.72 44.75 -10.71
CA ALA A 16 -3.54 43.92 -9.84
C ALA A 16 -4.93 43.64 -10.47
N GLY A 17 -5.00 42.56 -11.25
CA GLY A 17 -6.23 42.11 -11.93
C GLY A 17 -6.21 42.23 -13.46
N GLU A 18 -5.05 42.35 -14.09
CA GLU A 18 -4.95 42.29 -15.56
C GLU A 18 -5.09 40.87 -16.12
N ALA A 19 -5.27 40.74 -17.44
CA ALA A 19 -5.51 39.45 -18.11
C ALA A 19 -4.43 38.39 -17.83
N ALA A 20 -3.16 38.79 -17.74
CA ALA A 20 -2.05 37.88 -17.46
C ALA A 20 -2.16 37.22 -16.06
N VAL A 21 -2.83 37.85 -15.09
CA VAL A 21 -3.11 37.25 -13.77
C VAL A 21 -4.05 36.04 -13.92
N GLY A 22 -4.93 36.04 -14.92
CA GLY A 22 -5.79 34.90 -15.24
C GLY A 22 -5.00 33.66 -15.65
N GLU A 23 -3.95 33.82 -16.46
CA GLU A 23 -3.06 32.72 -16.88
C GLU A 23 -2.27 32.17 -15.69
N LEU A 24 -1.77 33.04 -14.79
CA LEU A 24 -1.13 32.62 -13.54
C LEU A 24 -2.10 31.81 -12.67
N ALA A 25 -3.36 32.23 -12.58
CA ALA A 25 -4.38 31.52 -11.83
C ALA A 25 -4.68 30.14 -12.43
N PHE A 26 -4.79 30.03 -13.77
CA PHE A 26 -4.99 28.75 -14.44
C PHE A 26 -3.80 27.80 -14.23
N THR A 27 -2.57 28.30 -14.39
CA THR A 27 -1.34 27.52 -14.17
C THR A 27 -1.27 27.03 -12.73
N ALA A 28 -1.48 27.91 -11.75
CA ALA A 28 -1.37 27.56 -10.33
C ALA A 28 -2.53 26.71 -9.77
N LYS A 29 -3.61 26.51 -10.54
CA LYS A 29 -4.78 25.71 -10.14
C LYS A 29 -5.01 24.46 -10.97
N HIS A 30 -4.47 24.40 -12.20
CA HIS A 30 -4.73 23.31 -13.13
C HIS A 30 -3.46 22.90 -13.87
N ALA A 31 -2.90 23.75 -14.73
CA ALA A 31 -1.88 23.31 -15.69
C ALA A 31 -0.54 22.90 -15.06
N GLY A 32 -0.17 23.49 -13.92
CA GLY A 32 1.08 23.19 -13.20
C GLY A 32 0.85 22.70 -11.78
N LEU A 33 -0.39 22.35 -11.41
CA LEU A 33 -0.70 21.84 -10.08
C LEU A 33 -0.46 20.33 -10.04
N VAL A 34 0.33 19.89 -9.06
CA VAL A 34 0.39 18.48 -8.66
C VAL A 34 -0.35 18.35 -7.34
N GLU A 35 -1.53 17.73 -7.39
CA GLU A 35 -2.31 17.40 -6.20
C GLU A 35 -1.77 16.13 -5.55
N MET A 36 -2.01 15.97 -4.25
CA MET A 36 -1.58 14.74 -3.55
C MET A 36 -2.46 13.56 -3.95
N GLY A 37 -3.76 13.80 -4.11
CA GLY A 37 -4.72 12.80 -4.52
C GLY A 37 -5.90 13.41 -5.25
N ASP A 38 -6.50 12.64 -6.14
CA ASP A 38 -7.59 13.09 -7.00
C ASP A 38 -8.94 13.13 -6.27
N MET A 39 -9.92 13.84 -6.85
CA MET A 39 -11.31 13.72 -6.40
C MET A 39 -11.86 12.30 -6.62
N ILE A 40 -12.75 11.85 -5.74
CA ILE A 40 -13.29 10.47 -5.79
C ILE A 40 -14.80 10.42 -6.09
N PRO A 41 -15.31 9.29 -6.63
CA PRO A 41 -16.68 9.18 -7.14
C PRO A 41 -17.79 9.42 -6.11
N ALA A 42 -18.97 9.75 -6.61
CA ALA A 42 -20.10 10.28 -5.84
C ALA A 42 -20.53 9.46 -4.61
N ARG A 43 -20.43 8.12 -4.65
CA ARG A 43 -20.78 7.26 -3.50
C ARG A 43 -19.94 7.58 -2.26
N ARG A 44 -18.71 8.06 -2.46
CA ARG A 44 -17.73 8.39 -1.41
C ARG A 44 -17.22 9.83 -1.59
N ALA A 45 -18.06 10.72 -2.12
CA ALA A 45 -17.66 12.02 -2.64
C ALA A 45 -16.70 12.79 -1.72
N ARG A 46 -15.50 13.08 -2.23
CA ARG A 46 -14.50 13.96 -1.64
C ARG A 46 -13.78 14.72 -2.74
N GLY A 47 -13.36 15.95 -2.41
CA GLY A 47 -12.52 16.75 -3.28
C GLY A 47 -11.08 16.20 -3.34
N PRO A 48 -10.18 16.90 -4.05
CA PRO A 48 -8.77 16.53 -4.08
C PRO A 48 -8.09 16.58 -2.71
N ASN A 49 -6.90 15.97 -2.63
CA ASN A 49 -6.03 15.87 -1.46
C ASN A 49 -6.64 15.14 -0.25
N GLU A 50 -7.60 14.25 -0.51
CA GLU A 50 -8.19 13.38 0.51
C GLU A 50 -7.61 11.96 0.39
N PRO A 51 -7.49 11.19 1.49
CA PRO A 51 -6.77 9.92 1.47
C PRO A 51 -7.28 8.92 0.41
N GLY A 52 -8.59 8.92 0.15
CA GLY A 52 -9.19 8.04 -0.86
C GLY A 52 -8.68 8.25 -2.29
N GLY A 53 -8.16 9.45 -2.60
CA GLY A 53 -7.60 9.79 -3.91
C GLY A 53 -6.08 9.67 -4.00
N LEU A 54 -5.40 9.38 -2.89
CA LEU A 54 -3.94 9.22 -2.85
C LEU A 54 -3.55 7.85 -3.44
N SER A 55 -2.64 7.85 -4.42
CA SER A 55 -2.10 6.61 -4.97
C SER A 55 -1.10 5.96 -4.02
N PHE A 56 -0.92 4.64 -4.13
CA PHE A 56 0.06 3.93 -3.32
C PHE A 56 1.49 4.34 -3.63
N GLY A 57 1.81 4.67 -4.88
CA GLY A 57 3.10 5.24 -5.27
C GLY A 57 3.38 6.59 -4.59
N HIS A 58 2.41 7.51 -4.61
CA HIS A 58 2.56 8.78 -3.88
C HIS A 58 2.73 8.55 -2.37
N MET A 59 1.97 7.62 -1.77
CA MET A 59 2.15 7.28 -0.36
C MET A 59 3.57 6.79 -0.06
N ALA A 60 4.12 5.92 -0.91
CA ALA A 60 5.49 5.43 -0.77
C ALA A 60 6.53 6.56 -0.88
N ASP A 61 6.34 7.49 -1.83
CA ASP A 61 7.25 8.64 -2.02
C ASP A 61 7.15 9.70 -0.90
N ILE A 62 5.99 9.85 -0.27
CA ILE A 62 5.81 10.72 0.90
C ILE A 62 6.69 10.23 2.06
N VAL A 63 6.79 8.91 2.24
CA VAL A 63 7.59 8.31 3.32
C VAL A 63 9.08 8.45 3.03
N GLN A 64 9.78 9.16 3.91
CA GLN A 64 11.15 9.62 3.67
C GLN A 64 12.23 8.60 4.07
N THR A 65 11.88 7.38 4.45
CA THR A 65 12.85 6.38 4.94
C THR A 65 13.81 5.93 3.84
N GLY A 66 13.34 5.87 2.58
CA GLY A 66 14.17 5.49 1.43
C GLY A 66 15.43 6.36 1.25
N ARG A 67 15.38 7.65 1.60
CA ARG A 67 16.56 8.54 1.54
C ARG A 67 17.47 8.47 2.78
N LYS A 68 17.08 7.71 3.82
CA LYS A 68 17.82 7.61 5.09
C LYS A 68 18.49 6.26 5.27
N THR A 69 17.78 5.18 4.95
CA THR A 69 18.29 3.81 5.07
C THR A 69 18.08 3.05 3.75
N PRO A 70 18.67 3.52 2.62
CA PRO A 70 18.47 2.89 1.32
C PRO A 70 19.02 1.46 1.24
N ASP A 71 20.03 1.14 2.06
CA ASP A 71 20.66 -0.18 2.12
C ASP A 71 19.87 -1.20 2.96
N ASP A 72 18.79 -0.75 3.61
CA ASP A 72 17.88 -1.59 4.39
C ASP A 72 16.47 -1.53 3.77
N PRO A 73 16.21 -2.34 2.73
CA PRO A 73 14.93 -2.33 2.03
C PRO A 73 13.77 -2.79 2.92
N CYS A 74 14.02 -3.65 3.92
CA CYS A 74 13.02 -4.05 4.90
C CYS A 74 12.53 -2.84 5.70
N ASN A 75 13.44 -2.06 6.28
CA ASN A 75 13.06 -0.86 7.02
C ASN A 75 12.29 0.14 6.14
N VAL A 76 12.69 0.34 4.88
CA VAL A 76 11.95 1.22 3.96
C VAL A 76 10.50 0.76 3.78
N VAL A 77 10.29 -0.54 3.55
CA VAL A 77 8.95 -1.13 3.40
C VAL A 77 8.15 -1.04 4.70
N LEU A 78 8.76 -1.35 5.85
CA LEU A 78 8.10 -1.33 7.16
C LEU A 78 7.64 0.08 7.55
N GLN A 79 8.44 1.11 7.27
CA GLN A 79 8.03 2.50 7.49
C GLN A 79 6.92 2.92 6.51
N CYS A 80 6.94 2.43 5.27
CA CYS A 80 5.87 2.66 4.32
C CYS A 80 4.56 1.99 4.77
N ALA A 81 4.63 0.73 5.22
CA ALA A 81 3.49 -0.01 5.74
C ALA A 81 2.90 0.67 6.98
N SER A 82 3.76 1.11 7.92
CA SER A 82 3.35 1.89 9.10
C SER A 82 2.51 3.10 8.73
N ALA A 83 3.03 3.95 7.85
CA ALA A 83 2.37 5.20 7.47
C ALA A 83 1.11 4.94 6.63
N ALA A 84 1.15 3.94 5.74
CA ALA A 84 0.01 3.56 4.90
C ALA A 84 -1.13 2.96 5.73
N SER A 85 -0.86 2.05 6.66
CA SER A 85 -1.88 1.46 7.55
C SER A 85 -2.49 2.51 8.47
N GLN A 86 -1.69 3.45 8.99
CA GLN A 86 -2.25 4.57 9.76
C GLN A 86 -3.18 5.44 8.91
N LEU A 87 -2.75 5.85 7.71
CA LEU A 87 -3.54 6.73 6.87
C LEU A 87 -4.78 6.04 6.30
N TYR A 88 -4.61 4.87 5.68
CA TYR A 88 -5.67 4.18 4.96
C TYR A 88 -6.62 3.43 5.90
N ASP A 89 -6.13 2.71 6.93
CA ASP A 89 -7.02 1.93 7.78
C ASP A 89 -7.60 2.78 8.91
N GLN A 90 -6.77 3.55 9.63
CA GLN A 90 -7.26 4.26 10.82
C GLN A 90 -7.99 5.55 10.47
N ILE A 91 -7.39 6.38 9.61
CA ILE A 91 -7.96 7.70 9.27
C ILE A 91 -9.00 7.57 8.17
N TRP A 92 -8.65 6.96 7.04
CA TRP A 92 -9.54 6.88 5.89
C TRP A 92 -10.69 5.89 6.11
N LEU A 93 -10.41 4.59 6.23
CA LEU A 93 -11.45 3.58 6.40
C LEU A 93 -12.13 3.71 7.77
N GLY A 94 -11.34 3.81 8.85
CA GLY A 94 -11.80 3.85 10.23
C GLY A 94 -12.38 5.19 10.69
N GLY A 95 -12.10 6.27 9.97
CA GLY A 95 -12.61 7.62 10.25
C GLY A 95 -13.59 8.10 9.18
N TYR A 96 -13.08 8.40 7.99
CA TYR A 96 -13.87 9.01 6.91
C TYR A 96 -14.97 8.10 6.35
N MET A 97 -14.70 6.80 6.22
CA MET A 97 -15.60 5.84 5.58
C MET A 97 -16.46 5.05 6.57
N SER A 98 -16.18 5.13 7.86
CA SER A 98 -16.97 4.48 8.93
C SER A 98 -17.12 5.38 10.16
N GLY A 99 -16.12 5.43 11.05
CA GLY A 99 -16.13 6.19 12.29
C GLY A 99 -16.42 5.36 13.55
N GLY A 100 -16.40 6.00 14.72
CA GLY A 100 -16.63 5.37 16.02
C GLY A 100 -15.34 4.92 16.69
N VAL A 101 -15.30 3.70 17.23
CA VAL A 101 -14.08 3.12 17.82
C VAL A 101 -12.97 3.00 16.77
N GLY A 102 -13.35 2.75 15.51
CA GLY A 102 -12.43 2.72 14.37
C GLY A 102 -11.62 1.43 14.29
N PHE A 103 -10.51 1.50 13.55
CA PHE A 103 -9.73 0.35 13.09
C PHE A 103 -8.31 0.34 13.62
N THR A 104 -8.09 0.85 14.83
CA THR A 104 -6.76 0.97 15.43
C THR A 104 -5.98 -0.34 15.37
N MET A 105 -6.57 -1.42 15.89
CA MET A 105 -5.94 -2.74 15.94
C MET A 105 -5.93 -3.49 14.61
N TYR A 106 -6.62 -3.01 13.56
CA TYR A 106 -6.40 -3.56 12.22
C TYR A 106 -5.10 -3.05 11.60
N ALA A 107 -4.71 -1.81 11.94
CA ALA A 107 -3.52 -1.15 11.40
C ALA A 107 -2.24 -1.45 12.20
N THR A 108 -2.33 -1.53 13.54
CA THR A 108 -1.16 -1.75 14.41
C THR A 108 -0.31 -2.97 14.08
N PRO A 109 -0.84 -4.12 13.60
CA PRO A 109 -0.02 -5.27 13.21
C PRO A 109 1.08 -4.95 12.18
N ALA A 110 0.93 -3.89 11.40
CA ALA A 110 1.93 -3.44 10.44
C ALA A 110 3.09 -2.67 11.08
N TYR A 111 3.00 -2.28 12.36
CA TYR A 111 3.95 -1.36 12.99
C TYR A 111 4.15 -1.57 14.50
N THR A 112 3.72 -2.71 15.06
CA THR A 112 3.91 -3.04 16.48
C THR A 112 4.52 -4.41 16.67
N ASN A 113 5.25 -4.56 17.78
CA ASN A 113 5.75 -5.83 18.33
C ASN A 113 6.72 -6.59 17.41
N ASP A 114 7.25 -5.93 16.38
CA ASP A 114 8.24 -6.44 15.43
C ASP A 114 7.85 -7.77 14.74
N ILE A 115 6.56 -8.11 14.71
CA ILE A 115 6.06 -9.35 14.11
C ILE A 115 6.17 -9.29 12.58
N LEU A 116 5.73 -8.17 11.99
CA LEU A 116 5.87 -7.97 10.55
C LEU A 116 7.35 -7.82 10.17
N ASP A 117 8.13 -7.16 11.01
CA ASP A 117 9.57 -6.98 10.84
C ASP A 117 10.25 -8.34 10.71
N ASP A 118 10.06 -9.24 11.67
CA ASP A 118 10.61 -10.60 11.65
C ASP A 118 10.31 -11.32 10.33
N PHE A 119 9.06 -11.28 9.86
CA PHE A 119 8.65 -11.98 8.66
C PHE A 119 9.24 -11.35 7.39
N CYS A 120 9.34 -10.02 7.35
CA CYS A 120 9.97 -9.30 6.24
C CYS A 120 11.47 -9.56 6.18
N TYR A 121 12.16 -9.60 7.32
CA TYR A 121 13.59 -9.90 7.38
C TYR A 121 13.90 -11.36 7.05
N TRP A 122 13.05 -12.31 7.49
CA TRP A 122 13.13 -13.70 7.03
C TRP A 122 13.06 -13.80 5.51
N GLY A 123 12.03 -13.19 4.93
CA GLY A 123 11.83 -13.22 3.48
C GLY A 123 12.96 -12.53 2.71
N ASN A 124 13.49 -11.40 3.21
CA ASN A 124 14.66 -10.75 2.64
C ASN A 124 15.91 -11.64 2.66
N ASP A 125 16.17 -12.33 3.77
CA ASP A 125 17.30 -13.26 3.88
C ASP A 125 17.16 -14.45 2.91
N TYR A 126 15.96 -15.03 2.83
CA TYR A 126 15.64 -16.11 1.88
C TYR A 126 15.92 -15.68 0.43
N VAL A 127 15.36 -14.55 -0.01
CA VAL A 127 15.52 -14.10 -1.39
C VAL A 127 16.94 -13.63 -1.69
N SER A 128 17.62 -13.00 -0.73
CA SER A 128 19.01 -12.58 -0.87
C SER A 128 19.95 -13.76 -1.08
N LYS A 129 19.75 -14.85 -0.32
CA LYS A 129 20.55 -16.08 -0.44
C LYS A 129 20.26 -16.87 -1.71
N LYS A 130 18.98 -16.98 -2.10
CA LYS A 130 18.56 -17.84 -3.21
C LYS A 130 18.66 -17.17 -4.59
N TYR A 131 18.28 -15.90 -4.67
CA TYR A 131 18.16 -15.16 -5.93
C TYR A 131 19.11 -13.98 -6.03
N GLY A 132 19.38 -13.31 -4.90
CA GLY A 132 19.93 -11.96 -4.87
C GLY A 132 18.86 -10.90 -5.15
N LEU A 133 19.01 -9.73 -4.52
CA LEU A 133 18.05 -8.63 -4.65
C LEU A 133 17.98 -8.09 -6.07
N ASN A 134 16.75 -7.90 -6.59
CA ASN A 134 16.46 -7.43 -7.93
C ASN A 134 17.09 -8.27 -9.06
N LYS A 135 17.33 -9.58 -8.83
CA LYS A 135 17.93 -10.50 -9.81
C LYS A 135 16.99 -11.59 -10.29
N ALA A 136 15.94 -11.90 -9.53
CA ALA A 136 14.97 -12.90 -9.91
C ALA A 136 14.13 -12.41 -11.10
N LYS A 137 13.77 -13.32 -12.03
CA LYS A 137 12.85 -12.97 -13.11
C LYS A 137 11.43 -12.88 -12.56
N PRO A 138 10.61 -11.86 -12.92
CA PRO A 138 9.24 -11.75 -12.46
C PRO A 138 8.33 -12.75 -13.18
N THR A 139 8.38 -14.02 -12.74
CA THR A 139 7.59 -15.14 -13.28
C THR A 139 6.68 -15.71 -12.21
N ILE A 140 5.60 -16.40 -12.61
CA ILE A 140 4.68 -17.04 -11.65
C ILE A 140 5.39 -18.12 -10.83
N GLU A 141 6.41 -18.78 -11.39
CA GLU A 141 7.23 -19.76 -10.68
C GLU A 141 8.01 -19.09 -9.54
N THR A 142 8.63 -17.93 -9.80
CA THR A 142 9.31 -17.13 -8.77
C THR A 142 8.34 -16.65 -7.71
N VAL A 143 7.15 -16.16 -8.11
CA VAL A 143 6.09 -15.74 -7.19
C VAL A 143 5.67 -16.91 -6.30
N LYS A 144 5.41 -18.08 -6.88
CA LYS A 144 4.98 -19.27 -6.13
C LYS A 144 6.02 -19.72 -5.12
N ASP A 145 7.29 -19.75 -5.51
CA ASP A 145 8.37 -20.15 -4.61
C ASP A 145 8.50 -19.21 -3.41
N ILE A 146 8.62 -17.91 -3.65
CA ILE A 146 8.88 -16.93 -2.60
C ILE A 146 7.66 -16.74 -1.71
N ALA A 147 6.47 -16.56 -2.30
CA ALA A 147 5.25 -16.36 -1.52
C ALA A 147 4.96 -17.58 -0.64
N THR A 148 5.09 -18.80 -1.18
CA THR A 148 4.83 -20.02 -0.39
C THR A 148 5.78 -20.14 0.79
N GLU A 149 7.08 -19.97 0.59
CA GLU A 149 8.08 -20.03 1.65
C GLU A 149 7.78 -19.04 2.78
N VAL A 150 7.58 -17.76 2.42
CA VAL A 150 7.42 -16.69 3.41
C VAL A 150 6.07 -16.78 4.13
N THR A 151 5.00 -17.16 3.42
CA THR A 151 3.69 -17.40 4.04
C THR A 151 3.75 -18.57 5.02
N LEU A 152 4.40 -19.69 4.66
CA LEU A 152 4.52 -20.85 5.55
C LEU A 152 5.34 -20.51 6.80
N TYR A 153 6.46 -19.79 6.65
CA TYR A 153 7.25 -19.34 7.81
C TYR A 153 6.41 -18.54 8.80
N GLY A 154 5.64 -17.55 8.32
CA GLY A 154 4.82 -16.74 9.20
C GLY A 154 3.66 -17.53 9.84
N ILE A 155 3.06 -18.48 9.10
CA ILE A 155 2.06 -19.41 9.65
C ILE A 155 2.67 -20.23 10.79
N GLU A 156 3.83 -20.84 10.56
CA GLU A 156 4.56 -21.62 11.57
C GLU A 156 4.92 -20.76 12.79
N ALA A 157 5.28 -19.49 12.61
CA ALA A 157 5.55 -18.57 13.71
C ALA A 157 4.32 -18.36 14.60
N TYR A 158 3.13 -18.14 14.02
CA TYR A 158 1.89 -18.05 14.80
C TYR A 158 1.52 -19.36 15.50
N GLU A 159 1.80 -20.51 14.89
CA GLU A 159 1.53 -21.83 15.50
C GLU A 159 2.51 -22.18 16.62
N LYS A 160 3.78 -21.83 16.45
CA LYS A 160 4.86 -22.12 17.39
C LYS A 160 4.83 -21.20 18.62
N TYR A 161 4.39 -19.96 18.45
CA TYR A 161 4.36 -18.95 19.51
C TYR A 161 2.92 -18.51 19.80
N PRO A 162 2.23 -19.17 20.76
CA PRO A 162 0.83 -18.84 21.09
C PRO A 162 0.61 -17.37 21.46
N THR A 163 1.61 -16.70 22.05
CA THR A 163 1.54 -15.27 22.38
C THR A 163 1.47 -14.39 21.14
N THR A 164 2.15 -14.76 20.05
CA THR A 164 2.08 -14.04 18.77
C THR A 164 0.70 -14.19 18.14
N LEU A 165 0.11 -15.37 18.24
CA LEU A 165 -1.27 -15.63 17.80
C LEU A 165 -2.31 -14.90 18.68
N GLU A 166 -2.06 -14.80 19.98
CA GLU A 166 -2.91 -14.06 20.92
C GLU A 166 -2.83 -12.54 20.72
N ASP A 167 -1.63 -12.02 20.45
CA ASP A 167 -1.41 -10.60 20.15
C ASP A 167 -2.10 -10.19 18.84
N HIS A 168 -1.89 -10.96 17.77
CA HIS A 168 -2.66 -10.85 16.53
C HIS A 168 -3.90 -11.77 16.56
N PHE A 169 -4.78 -11.57 17.54
CA PHE A 169 -5.99 -12.38 17.74
C PHE A 169 -6.93 -12.38 16.53
N GLY A 170 -6.99 -11.27 15.79
CA GLY A 170 -7.84 -11.09 14.61
C GLY A 170 -7.27 -11.77 13.37
N GLY A 171 -8.08 -12.57 12.67
CA GLY A 171 -7.65 -13.23 11.44
C GLY A 171 -7.13 -12.26 10.37
N SER A 172 -7.79 -11.12 10.21
CA SER A 172 -7.40 -10.07 9.26
C SER A 172 -6.03 -9.46 9.56
N GLN A 173 -5.67 -9.35 10.85
CA GLN A 173 -4.36 -8.85 11.27
C GLN A 173 -3.27 -9.79 10.77
N ARG A 174 -3.45 -11.10 11.01
CA ARG A 174 -2.52 -12.14 10.56
C ARG A 174 -2.45 -12.21 9.04
N ALA A 175 -3.60 -12.15 8.37
CA ALA A 175 -3.67 -12.18 6.91
C ALA A 175 -2.87 -11.03 6.27
N THR A 176 -3.05 -9.80 6.77
CA THR A 176 -2.31 -8.63 6.34
C THR A 176 -0.81 -8.83 6.54
N VAL A 177 -0.38 -9.23 7.73
CA VAL A 177 1.06 -9.37 8.06
C VAL A 177 1.75 -10.44 7.21
N LEU A 178 1.12 -11.60 7.03
CA LEU A 178 1.64 -12.68 6.19
C LEU A 178 1.76 -12.24 4.72
N ALA A 179 0.74 -11.56 4.20
CA ALA A 179 0.71 -11.14 2.80
C ALA A 179 1.65 -9.95 2.52
N ILE A 180 1.83 -9.01 3.46
CA ILE A 180 2.87 -7.97 3.34
C ILE A 180 4.22 -8.64 3.20
N ALA A 181 4.58 -9.57 4.10
CA ALA A 181 5.87 -10.25 4.10
C ALA A 181 6.12 -11.03 2.79
N ALA A 182 5.13 -11.79 2.31
CA ALA A 182 5.23 -12.52 1.04
C ALA A 182 5.37 -11.59 -0.17
N GLY A 183 4.56 -10.52 -0.22
CA GLY A 183 4.56 -9.54 -1.29
C GLY A 183 5.87 -8.75 -1.37
N THR A 184 6.34 -8.21 -0.25
CA THR A 184 7.61 -7.47 -0.19
C THR A 184 8.80 -8.33 -0.55
N SER A 185 8.87 -9.56 -0.05
CA SER A 185 9.97 -10.49 -0.38
C SER A 185 10.04 -10.77 -1.88
N THR A 186 8.89 -10.98 -2.51
CA THR A 186 8.81 -11.20 -3.95
C THR A 186 9.20 -9.94 -4.74
N SER A 187 8.74 -8.76 -4.31
CA SER A 187 9.16 -7.48 -4.89
C SER A 187 10.66 -7.25 -4.77
N MET A 188 11.26 -7.52 -3.60
CA MET A 188 12.70 -7.39 -3.35
C MET A 188 13.54 -8.32 -4.24
N ALA A 189 13.06 -9.54 -4.49
CA ALA A 189 13.75 -10.48 -5.37
C ALA A 189 13.68 -10.06 -6.84
N THR A 190 12.52 -9.57 -7.28
CA THR A 190 12.21 -9.36 -8.71
C THR A 190 12.39 -7.93 -9.19
N GLY A 191 12.41 -6.95 -8.29
CA GLY A 191 12.33 -5.53 -8.61
C GLY A 191 11.01 -5.14 -9.30
N HIS A 192 9.91 -5.86 -9.06
CA HIS A 192 8.66 -5.67 -9.78
C HIS A 192 7.42 -5.73 -8.86
N SER A 193 6.67 -4.62 -8.78
CA SER A 193 5.51 -4.46 -7.90
C SER A 193 4.37 -5.47 -8.17
N ASN A 194 3.98 -5.67 -9.43
CA ASN A 194 2.93 -6.66 -9.76
C ASN A 194 3.31 -8.11 -9.42
N ALA A 195 4.61 -8.48 -9.41
CA ALA A 195 5.02 -9.79 -8.93
C ALA A 195 4.79 -9.90 -7.41
N GLY A 196 5.14 -8.86 -6.65
CA GLY A 196 4.79 -8.74 -5.23
C GLY A 196 3.30 -8.78 -4.97
N LEU A 197 2.49 -8.08 -5.78
CA LEU A 197 1.03 -8.10 -5.65
C LEU A 197 0.44 -9.49 -5.96
N SER A 198 1.01 -10.22 -6.92
CA SER A 198 0.63 -11.62 -7.15
C SER A 198 1.02 -12.52 -5.97
N ALA A 199 2.13 -12.25 -5.30
CA ALA A 199 2.56 -12.98 -4.09
C ALA A 199 1.66 -12.67 -2.89
N TRP A 200 1.21 -11.43 -2.72
CA TRP A 200 0.19 -11.06 -1.73
C TRP A 200 -1.05 -11.95 -1.86
N TYR A 201 -1.63 -12.04 -3.06
CA TYR A 201 -2.84 -12.82 -3.27
C TYR A 201 -2.63 -14.32 -3.09
N LEU A 202 -1.47 -14.84 -3.52
CA LEU A 202 -1.13 -16.24 -3.26
C LEU A 202 -1.01 -16.52 -1.76
N SER A 203 -0.39 -15.62 -0.98
CA SER A 203 -0.31 -15.74 0.47
C SER A 203 -1.69 -15.85 1.11
N MET A 204 -2.65 -15.03 0.65
CA MET A 204 -4.04 -15.09 1.15
C MET A 204 -4.70 -16.45 0.91
N TYR A 205 -4.49 -17.05 -0.27
CA TYR A 205 -5.05 -18.35 -0.60
C TYR A 205 -4.41 -19.47 0.23
N LEU A 206 -3.08 -19.46 0.36
CA LEU A 206 -2.36 -20.45 1.16
C LEU A 206 -2.79 -20.38 2.64
N HIS A 207 -2.87 -19.18 3.20
CA HIS A 207 -3.34 -18.97 4.57
C HIS A 207 -4.76 -19.46 4.78
N LYS A 208 -5.69 -19.12 3.87
CA LYS A 208 -7.09 -19.57 3.94
C LYS A 208 -7.20 -21.10 4.01
N GLU A 209 -6.46 -21.80 3.17
CA GLU A 209 -6.47 -23.27 3.13
C GLU A 209 -5.74 -23.90 4.32
N ALA A 210 -4.64 -23.31 4.80
CA ALA A 210 -3.88 -23.83 5.93
C ALA A 210 -4.69 -23.87 7.23
N TRP A 211 -5.46 -22.82 7.51
CA TRP A 211 -6.19 -22.68 8.78
C TRP A 211 -7.70 -22.81 8.67
N GLY A 212 -8.25 -22.96 7.47
CA GLY A 212 -9.70 -22.96 7.23
C GLY A 212 -10.38 -21.63 7.60
N ARG A 213 -9.60 -20.55 7.69
CA ARG A 213 -10.03 -19.19 8.04
C ARG A 213 -9.05 -18.18 7.45
N LEU A 214 -9.50 -16.94 7.27
CA LEU A 214 -8.68 -15.83 6.80
C LEU A 214 -8.95 -14.57 7.63
N GLY A 215 -9.78 -13.65 7.13
CA GLY A 215 -10.14 -12.40 7.80
C GLY A 215 -11.61 -12.29 8.19
N PHE A 216 -12.06 -11.05 8.41
CA PHE A 216 -13.46 -10.73 8.70
C PHE A 216 -14.37 -10.96 7.47
N TYR A 217 -15.68 -10.83 7.66
CA TYR A 217 -16.66 -10.95 6.57
C TYR A 217 -16.43 -9.87 5.50
N GLY A 218 -15.91 -10.29 4.34
CA GLY A 218 -15.66 -9.40 3.20
C GLY A 218 -14.20 -8.96 3.08
N TYR A 219 -13.32 -9.39 4.01
CA TYR A 219 -11.88 -9.12 3.95
C TYR A 219 -11.29 -9.53 2.60
N ASP A 220 -11.63 -10.75 2.14
CA ASP A 220 -11.07 -11.32 0.92
C ASP A 220 -11.80 -10.95 -0.36
N LEU A 221 -12.66 -9.91 -0.37
CA LEU A 221 -13.27 -9.43 -1.62
C LEU A 221 -12.20 -9.09 -2.66
N GLN A 222 -11.22 -8.29 -2.25
CA GLN A 222 -10.13 -7.92 -3.14
C GLN A 222 -9.23 -9.11 -3.45
N ASP A 223 -9.04 -10.00 -2.49
CA ASP A 223 -8.11 -11.11 -2.62
C ASP A 223 -8.67 -12.20 -3.55
N GLN A 224 -9.98 -12.44 -3.55
CA GLN A 224 -10.62 -13.36 -4.51
C GLN A 224 -10.62 -12.79 -5.93
N CYS A 225 -10.73 -11.47 -6.11
CA CYS A 225 -10.56 -10.81 -7.42
C CYS A 225 -9.08 -10.64 -7.82
N GLY A 226 -8.17 -10.80 -6.87
CA GLY A 226 -6.79 -10.35 -6.98
C GLY A 226 -6.05 -11.02 -8.14
N ALA A 227 -5.99 -12.35 -8.14
CA ALA A 227 -5.20 -13.10 -9.11
C ALA A 227 -5.58 -12.82 -10.57
N THR A 228 -6.85 -12.57 -10.88
CA THR A 228 -7.29 -12.21 -12.24
C THR A 228 -6.94 -10.77 -12.59
N ASN A 229 -6.93 -9.87 -11.61
CA ASN A 229 -6.81 -8.44 -11.84
C ASN A 229 -5.37 -7.91 -11.72
N VAL A 230 -4.39 -8.68 -11.23
CA VAL A 230 -2.97 -8.24 -11.19
C VAL A 230 -2.43 -7.92 -12.59
N PHE A 231 -2.74 -8.77 -13.57
CA PHE A 231 -2.23 -8.66 -14.94
C PHE A 231 -3.33 -8.34 -15.96
N SER A 232 -4.53 -7.99 -15.49
CA SER A 232 -5.62 -7.59 -16.38
C SER A 232 -5.25 -6.30 -17.13
N ILE A 233 -5.86 -6.14 -18.29
CA ILE A 233 -5.86 -4.92 -19.10
C ILE A 233 -7.29 -4.38 -19.30
N GLY A 234 -8.25 -4.92 -18.53
CA GLY A 234 -9.63 -4.44 -18.50
C GLY A 234 -9.71 -3.00 -18.00
N SER A 235 -10.75 -2.28 -18.39
CA SER A 235 -10.88 -0.83 -18.19
C SER A 235 -10.72 -0.36 -16.74
N ASP A 236 -11.28 -1.11 -15.80
CA ASP A 236 -11.32 -0.81 -14.37
C ASP A 236 -10.62 -1.90 -13.52
N GLU A 237 -9.91 -2.80 -14.20
CA GLU A 237 -9.11 -3.88 -13.59
C GLU A 237 -7.60 -3.63 -13.79
N GLY A 238 -7.20 -3.21 -14.99
CA GLY A 238 -5.80 -3.11 -15.37
C GLY A 238 -5.13 -1.86 -14.84
N CYS A 239 -4.27 -2.02 -13.83
CA CYS A 239 -3.45 -0.93 -13.30
C CYS A 239 -2.17 -1.49 -12.66
N ILE A 240 -1.02 -0.83 -12.87
CA ILE A 240 0.23 -1.16 -12.16
C ILE A 240 0.11 -0.81 -10.69
N GLY A 241 0.74 -1.60 -9.80
CA GLY A 241 0.55 -1.48 -8.35
C GLY A 241 0.72 -0.06 -7.79
N GLU A 242 1.70 0.68 -8.30
CA GLU A 242 2.04 2.04 -7.88
C GLU A 242 0.94 3.07 -8.21
N LEU A 243 0.16 2.84 -9.27
CA LEU A 243 -0.94 3.72 -9.70
C LEU A 243 -2.30 3.29 -9.11
N ARG A 244 -2.36 2.17 -8.40
CA ARG A 244 -3.54 1.80 -7.61
C ARG A 244 -3.62 2.69 -6.37
N GLY A 245 -4.75 2.61 -5.68
CA GLY A 245 -5.02 3.36 -4.45
C GLY A 245 -6.33 2.91 -3.82
N ALA A 246 -6.77 3.61 -2.78
CA ALA A 246 -8.05 3.34 -2.09
C ALA A 246 -9.31 3.59 -2.96
N ASN A 247 -9.13 4.12 -4.17
CA ASN A 247 -10.19 4.26 -5.18
C ASN A 247 -10.14 3.21 -6.31
N TYR A 248 -9.12 2.34 -6.36
CA TYR A 248 -9.14 1.18 -7.26
C TYR A 248 -10.35 0.28 -6.88
N PRO A 249 -11.18 -0.20 -7.83
CA PRO A 249 -12.51 -0.72 -7.51
C PRO A 249 -12.55 -1.83 -6.45
N ASN A 250 -11.61 -2.77 -6.49
CA ASN A 250 -11.59 -3.85 -5.51
C ASN A 250 -11.07 -3.43 -4.13
N TYR A 251 -10.38 -2.29 -4.00
CA TYR A 251 -9.72 -1.81 -2.77
C TYR A 251 -10.53 -0.71 -2.06
N ALA A 252 -11.78 -0.54 -2.49
CA ALA A 252 -12.60 0.60 -2.13
C ALA A 252 -13.29 0.49 -0.75
N MET A 253 -13.10 -0.62 -0.03
CA MET A 253 -13.82 -0.99 1.19
C MET A 253 -12.87 -1.78 2.09
#